data_AF-A0A971K8A6-F1
#
_entry.id   AF-A0A971K8A6-F1
#
_cell.length_a   1.000
_cell.length_b   1.000
_cell.length_c   1.000
_cell.angle_alpha   90.00
_cell.angle_beta   90.00
_cell.angle_gamma   90.00
#
_symmetry.space_group_name_H-M   'P 1'
#
loop_
_entity.id
_entity.type
_entity.pdbx_description
1 polymer ?
#
loop_
_entity_poly.entity_id
_entity_poly.type
_entity_poly.pdbx_seq_one_letter_code
_entity_poly.pdbx_strand_id
1 'polypeptide(L)'
;GLGTLRYPVLSIFHQELILDSRFENISVAARLYDGWIAASNSLFWVPSFDRIDINGNTTGTVQFFNGCFTIGYGYDFNNFYAGGSIKYIYQKIDTLFLNSAAVDLGLLKSMYLFSPFDSPVRNFNIGLSVLNLGTGVDGDSLPRMMRIGTSYKLTHFFGFNIDLTENFINISDLYDFTYGFDESFRINTGIELNYLEIMYLRGGWRFNDAGTYSAGFGFNYSIGDVAFFIDTSYSDNGDFGPVYSFNVTFKLIPKIITVRDKINAEKEYKEGIKYFVADDIDTALEKFNKAKDYNPYHKNIDRKIEDLEEIKRLKKENRDLENELNKDQYKGEFLY
;
A
#
# COMPACT_ATOMS: atom_id res chain seq x y z
N GLY A 1 3.36 -0.27 0.87
CA GLY A 1 1.95 0.19 0.79
C GLY A 1 1.73 1.53 1.46
N LEU A 2 2.05 1.68 2.75
CA LEU A 2 1.65 2.84 3.57
C LEU A 2 1.98 4.23 2.98
N GLY A 3 3.16 4.43 2.39
CA GLY A 3 3.52 5.69 1.71
C GLY A 3 2.69 6.01 0.45
N THR A 4 1.78 5.13 0.04
CA THR A 4 0.85 5.41 -1.07
C THR A 4 -0.43 6.13 -0.66
N LEU A 5 -0.75 6.15 0.63
CA LEU A 5 -1.96 6.75 1.15
C LEU A 5 -2.04 8.25 0.84
N ARG A 6 -3.27 8.73 0.69
CA ARG A 6 -3.61 10.14 0.45
C ARG A 6 -4.46 10.74 1.57
N TYR A 7 -5.13 9.88 2.34
CA TYR A 7 -6.13 10.27 3.34
C TYR A 7 -5.90 9.47 4.62
N PRO A 8 -6.22 10.02 5.79
CA PRO A 8 -6.38 9.22 7.00
C PRO A 8 -7.43 8.14 6.77
N VAL A 9 -7.13 6.93 7.24
CA VAL A 9 -7.96 5.75 7.01
C VAL A 9 -8.21 5.01 8.32
N LEU A 10 -9.45 4.58 8.53
CA LEU A 10 -9.81 3.53 9.49
C LEU A 10 -10.34 2.35 8.67
N SER A 11 -9.90 1.13 8.96
CA SER A 11 -10.38 -0.09 8.32
C SER A 11 -10.77 -1.10 9.38
N ILE A 12 -11.91 -1.74 9.18
CA ILE A 12 -12.41 -2.84 10.01
C ILE A 12 -12.70 -4.01 9.08
N PHE A 13 -12.10 -5.14 9.38
CA PHE A 13 -12.15 -6.36 8.57
C PHE A 13 -12.64 -7.52 9.43
N HIS A 14 -13.50 -8.32 8.85
CA HIS A 14 -14.04 -9.55 9.41
C HIS A 14 -13.96 -10.65 8.36
N GLN A 15 -13.55 -11.84 8.79
CA GLN A 15 -13.54 -13.03 7.94
C GLN A 15 -13.95 -14.25 8.75
N GLU A 16 -14.91 -14.98 8.20
CA GLU A 16 -15.34 -16.26 8.72
C GLU A 16 -14.44 -17.36 8.14
N LEU A 17 -13.93 -18.20 9.02
CA LEU A 17 -13.07 -19.33 8.70
C LEU A 17 -13.77 -20.63 9.13
N ILE A 18 -13.09 -21.76 8.92
CA ILE A 18 -13.61 -23.08 9.31
C ILE A 18 -13.86 -23.21 10.82
N LEU A 19 -14.78 -24.10 11.19
CA LEU A 19 -15.02 -24.49 12.60
C LEU A 19 -15.35 -23.31 13.52
N ASP A 20 -16.15 -22.36 13.03
CA ASP A 20 -16.53 -21.12 13.73
C ASP A 20 -15.35 -20.22 14.12
N SER A 21 -14.15 -20.48 13.60
CA SER A 21 -13.00 -19.60 13.79
C SER A 21 -13.17 -18.31 13.00
N ARG A 22 -12.61 -17.22 13.52
CA ARG A 22 -12.78 -15.89 12.96
C ARG A 22 -11.45 -15.17 12.91
N PHE A 23 -11.30 -14.35 11.87
CA PHE A 23 -10.18 -13.45 11.74
C PHE A 23 -10.69 -12.01 11.64
N GLU A 24 -10.28 -11.20 12.60
CA GLU A 24 -10.65 -9.79 12.71
C GLU A 24 -9.42 -8.93 12.48
N ASN A 25 -9.60 -7.77 11.85
CA ASN A 25 -8.57 -6.75 11.85
C ASN A 25 -9.17 -5.36 12.04
N ILE A 26 -8.50 -4.55 12.86
CA ILE A 26 -8.74 -3.11 12.94
C ILE A 26 -7.45 -2.38 12.64
N SER A 27 -7.51 -1.40 11.74
CA SER A 27 -6.36 -0.65 11.28
C SER A 27 -6.67 0.83 11.19
N VAL A 28 -5.77 1.67 11.68
CA VAL A 28 -5.84 3.13 11.55
C VAL A 28 -4.54 3.65 10.95
N ALA A 29 -4.64 4.60 10.03
CA ALA A 29 -3.51 5.27 9.40
C ALA A 29 -3.74 6.77 9.35
N ALA A 30 -2.70 7.54 9.66
CA ALA A 30 -2.72 9.00 9.65
C ALA A 30 -1.39 9.56 9.15
N ARG A 31 -1.42 10.82 8.71
CA ARG A 31 -0.21 11.54 8.29
C ARG A 31 0.60 11.92 9.54
N LEU A 32 1.89 11.65 9.51
CA LEU A 32 2.85 12.04 10.54
C LEU A 32 4.10 12.59 9.85
N TYR A 33 4.37 13.88 10.05
CA TYR A 33 5.38 14.63 9.29
C TYR A 33 5.17 14.47 7.77
N ASP A 34 6.24 14.11 7.05
CA ASP A 34 6.27 13.91 5.61
C ASP A 34 5.91 12.46 5.19
N GLY A 35 5.52 11.62 6.14
CA GLY A 35 5.11 10.24 5.91
C GLY A 35 3.77 9.88 6.52
N TRP A 36 3.52 8.58 6.55
CA TRP A 36 2.30 7.98 7.07
C TRP A 36 2.66 7.00 8.16
N ILE A 37 1.99 7.12 9.31
CA ILE A 37 2.04 6.13 10.39
C ILE A 37 0.75 5.32 10.38
N ALA A 38 0.84 4.04 10.67
CA ALA A 38 -0.31 3.17 10.85
C ALA A 38 -0.14 2.29 12.08
N ALA A 39 -1.24 2.04 12.77
CA ALA A 39 -1.36 1.03 13.81
C ALA A 39 -2.46 0.04 13.40
N SER A 40 -2.21 -1.24 13.60
CA SER A 40 -3.11 -2.31 13.20
C SER A 40 -3.08 -3.43 14.22
N ASN A 41 -4.22 -4.05 14.48
CA ASN A 41 -4.31 -5.27 15.25
C ASN A 41 -5.11 -6.30 14.45
N SER A 42 -4.44 -7.40 14.11
CA SER A 42 -5.08 -8.60 13.55
C SER A 42 -5.27 -9.62 14.67
N LEU A 43 -6.44 -10.23 14.74
CA LEU A 43 -6.79 -11.22 15.77
C LEU A 43 -7.48 -12.41 15.10
N PHE A 44 -6.82 -13.56 15.13
CA PHE A 44 -7.43 -14.85 14.90
C PHE A 44 -7.93 -15.42 16.23
N TRP A 45 -9.17 -15.85 16.30
CA TRP A 45 -9.71 -16.45 17.52
C TRP A 45 -10.70 -17.57 17.19
N VAL A 46 -10.78 -18.52 18.12
CA VAL A 46 -11.73 -19.62 18.08
C VAL A 46 -12.67 -19.47 19.27
N PRO A 47 -13.98 -19.69 19.12
CA PRO A 47 -14.90 -19.78 20.26
C PRO A 47 -14.37 -20.73 21.33
N SER A 48 -14.61 -20.41 22.60
CA SER A 48 -14.14 -21.25 23.69
C SER A 48 -14.79 -22.63 23.61
N PHE A 49 -14.00 -23.67 23.85
CA PHE A 49 -14.46 -25.06 23.83
C PHE A 49 -14.12 -25.76 25.14
N ASP A 50 -14.81 -26.86 25.42
CA ASP A 50 -14.67 -27.59 26.68
C ASP A 50 -13.29 -28.24 26.80
N ARG A 51 -12.68 -28.09 27.98
CA ARG A 51 -11.48 -28.82 28.37
C ARG A 51 -11.90 -30.18 28.88
N ILE A 52 -11.50 -31.23 28.16
CA ILE A 52 -11.87 -32.62 28.49
C ILE A 52 -10.65 -33.32 29.11
N ASP A 53 -10.84 -34.00 30.24
CA ASP A 53 -9.80 -34.84 30.85
C ASP A 53 -9.65 -36.20 30.14
N ILE A 54 -8.65 -36.99 30.53
CA ILE A 54 -8.43 -38.34 29.97
C ILE A 54 -9.61 -39.30 30.22
N ASN A 55 -10.52 -38.96 31.13
CA ASN A 55 -11.69 -39.76 31.50
C ASN A 55 -12.97 -39.25 30.83
N GLY A 56 -12.90 -38.22 29.98
CA GLY A 56 -14.05 -37.64 29.28
C GLY A 56 -14.85 -36.61 30.09
N ASN A 57 -14.38 -36.19 31.27
CA ASN A 57 -15.07 -35.17 32.07
C ASN A 57 -14.65 -33.75 31.66
N THR A 58 -15.60 -32.83 31.60
CA THR A 58 -15.33 -31.41 31.40
C THR A 58 -14.69 -30.81 32.67
N THR A 59 -13.46 -30.34 32.54
CA THR A 59 -12.64 -29.77 33.62
C THR A 59 -12.49 -28.24 33.54
N GLY A 60 -13.06 -27.62 32.50
CA GLY A 60 -13.03 -26.17 32.28
C GLY A 60 -13.24 -25.81 30.82
N THR A 61 -12.83 -24.60 30.44
CA THR A 61 -12.89 -24.12 29.04
C THR A 61 -11.50 -23.75 28.56
N VAL A 62 -11.17 -24.09 27.31
CA VAL A 62 -9.96 -23.65 26.62
C VAL A 62 -10.27 -22.41 25.79
N GLN A 63 -9.43 -21.38 25.94
CA GLN A 63 -9.44 -20.20 25.07
C GLN A 63 -8.25 -20.24 24.12
N PHE A 64 -8.51 -19.98 22.85
CA PHE A 64 -7.48 -19.87 21.82
C PHE A 64 -7.61 -18.55 21.07
N PHE A 65 -6.54 -17.76 21.09
CA PHE A 65 -6.39 -16.64 20.17
C PHE A 65 -4.94 -16.41 19.80
N ASN A 66 -4.73 -15.90 18.60
CA ASN A 66 -3.46 -15.44 18.09
C ASN A 66 -3.66 -14.05 17.51
N GLY A 67 -2.86 -13.09 17.95
CA GLY A 67 -2.93 -11.74 17.45
C GLY A 67 -1.58 -11.17 17.08
N CYS A 68 -1.62 -10.16 16.22
CA CYS A 68 -0.46 -9.41 15.78
C CYS A 68 -0.79 -7.92 15.83
N PHE A 69 -0.16 -7.23 16.77
CA PHE A 69 -0.19 -5.78 16.83
C PHE A 69 0.96 -5.21 16.00
N THR A 70 0.66 -4.34 15.04
CA THR A 70 1.63 -3.81 14.07
C THR A 70 1.62 -2.30 14.10
N ILE A 71 2.80 -1.70 14.22
CA ILE A 71 3.01 -0.27 13.98
C ILE A 71 3.91 -0.13 12.76
N GLY A 72 3.50 0.67 11.78
CA GLY A 72 4.26 0.89 10.55
C GLY A 72 4.45 2.36 10.23
N TYR A 73 5.55 2.67 9.54
CA TYR A 73 5.80 3.97 8.95
C TYR A 73 6.18 3.84 7.47
N GLY A 74 5.64 4.72 6.63
CA GLY A 74 5.89 4.75 5.20
C GLY A 74 6.13 6.15 4.68
N TYR A 75 7.12 6.29 3.80
CA TYR A 75 7.56 7.57 3.23
C TYR A 75 7.48 7.57 1.70
N ASP A 76 7.23 8.74 1.11
CA ASP A 76 7.19 8.95 -0.35
C ASP A 76 8.37 9.79 -0.88
N PHE A 77 9.28 9.10 -1.57
CA PHE A 77 10.39 9.67 -2.34
C PHE A 77 10.03 9.87 -3.82
N ASN A 78 8.93 10.57 -4.12
CA ASN A 78 8.51 10.92 -5.49
C ASN A 78 8.46 9.69 -6.42
N ASN A 79 7.45 8.85 -6.18
CA ASN A 79 7.18 7.61 -6.93
C ASN A 79 8.04 6.42 -6.51
N PHE A 80 8.97 6.60 -5.58
CA PHE A 80 9.59 5.52 -4.84
C PHE A 80 9.11 5.59 -3.39
N TYR A 81 8.60 4.50 -2.85
CA TYR A 81 8.08 4.42 -1.50
C TYR A 81 8.89 3.40 -0.73
N ALA A 82 9.30 3.79 0.47
CA ALA A 82 9.89 2.88 1.44
C ALA A 82 9.03 2.88 2.70
N GLY A 83 8.97 1.73 3.36
CA GLY A 83 8.33 1.63 4.65
C GLY A 83 8.85 0.45 5.42
N GLY A 84 8.64 0.51 6.73
CA GLY A 84 8.92 -0.58 7.64
C GLY A 84 7.82 -0.68 8.69
N SER A 85 7.72 -1.84 9.32
CA SER A 85 6.80 -2.07 10.43
C SER A 85 7.45 -2.91 11.51
N ILE A 86 6.98 -2.72 12.73
CA ILE A 86 7.30 -3.54 13.88
C ILE A 86 6.01 -4.26 14.29
N LYS A 87 6.12 -5.56 14.50
CA LYS A 87 5.05 -6.46 14.88
C LYS A 87 5.32 -7.01 16.27
N TYR A 88 4.30 -6.99 17.10
CA TYR A 88 4.22 -7.74 18.35
C TYR A 88 3.19 -8.85 18.17
N ILE A 89 3.70 -10.08 18.06
CA ILE A 89 2.91 -11.30 17.88
C ILE A 89 2.66 -11.88 19.26
N TYR A 90 1.42 -12.22 19.56
CA TYR A 90 1.02 -12.80 20.83
C TYR A 90 0.03 -13.93 20.61
N GLN A 91 0.19 -15.01 21.34
CA GLN A 91 -0.67 -16.17 21.26
C GLN A 91 -1.01 -16.64 22.67
N LYS A 92 -2.29 -16.95 22.88
CA LYS A 92 -2.76 -17.60 24.10
C LYS A 92 -3.42 -18.91 23.73
N ILE A 93 -2.92 -19.99 24.34
CA ILE A 93 -3.54 -21.30 24.32
C ILE A 93 -3.77 -21.69 25.77
N ASP A 94 -5.01 -21.61 26.22
CA ASP A 94 -5.37 -21.95 27.60
C ASP A 94 -4.55 -21.15 28.64
N THR A 95 -3.63 -21.78 29.37
CA THR A 95 -2.72 -21.13 30.33
C THR A 95 -1.39 -20.68 29.71
N LEU A 96 -1.04 -21.17 28.52
CA LEU A 96 0.21 -20.85 27.84
C LEU A 96 0.07 -19.52 27.10
N PHE A 97 0.96 -18.57 27.40
CA PHE A 97 1.06 -17.29 26.69
C PHE A 97 2.44 -17.18 26.04
N LEU A 98 2.45 -17.01 24.74
CA LEU A 98 3.66 -16.87 23.92
C LEU A 98 3.66 -15.51 23.25
N ASN A 99 4.84 -14.92 23.09
CA ASN A 99 5.00 -13.66 22.39
C ASN A 99 6.28 -13.66 21.54
N SER A 100 6.30 -12.80 20.54
CA SER A 100 7.47 -12.57 19.70
C SER A 100 7.40 -11.17 19.09
N ALA A 101 8.56 -10.65 18.68
CA ALA A 101 8.68 -9.42 17.93
C ALA A 101 9.25 -9.69 16.53
N ALA A 102 8.72 -8.99 15.53
CA ALA A 102 9.18 -9.05 14.16
C ALA A 102 9.23 -7.67 13.51
N VAL A 103 10.01 -7.57 12.45
CA VAL A 103 10.14 -6.38 11.61
C VAL A 103 9.85 -6.75 10.16
N ASP A 104 9.11 -5.88 9.47
CA ASP A 104 8.98 -5.95 8.01
C ASP A 104 9.63 -4.74 7.36
N LEU A 105 10.10 -4.93 6.13
CA LEU A 105 10.60 -3.87 5.26
C LEU A 105 9.95 -4.00 3.88
N GLY A 106 9.60 -2.86 3.28
CA GLY A 106 8.93 -2.83 1.98
C GLY A 106 9.33 -1.64 1.13
N LEU A 107 9.58 -1.91 -0.15
CA LEU A 107 9.84 -0.94 -1.19
C LEU A 107 8.77 -1.04 -2.27
N LEU A 108 8.41 0.09 -2.87
CA LEU A 108 7.47 0.15 -3.98
C LEU A 108 7.89 1.26 -4.94
N LYS A 109 7.91 0.98 -6.24
CA LYS A 109 8.15 1.98 -7.28
C LYS A 109 6.91 2.07 -8.16
N SER A 110 6.36 3.27 -8.30
CA SER A 110 5.35 3.60 -9.30
C SER A 110 6.03 4.25 -10.51
N MET A 111 5.62 3.88 -11.71
CA MET A 111 6.09 4.49 -12.95
C MET A 111 5.02 4.43 -14.04
N TYR A 112 5.31 5.11 -15.14
CA TYR A 112 4.54 5.01 -16.36
C TYR A 112 5.14 3.91 -17.24
N LEU A 113 4.31 3.00 -17.71
CA LEU A 113 4.61 2.02 -18.74
C LEU A 113 3.69 2.29 -19.93
N PHE A 114 4.17 2.09 -21.16
CA PHE A 114 3.37 2.36 -22.35
C PHE A 114 2.08 1.52 -22.36
N SER A 115 0.93 2.20 -22.48
CA SER A 115 -0.37 1.59 -22.75
C SER A 115 -0.92 2.14 -24.07
N PRO A 116 -1.47 1.29 -24.96
CA PRO A 116 -2.15 1.74 -26.17
C PRO A 116 -3.53 2.39 -25.90
N PHE A 117 -3.97 2.43 -24.64
CA PHE A 117 -5.26 2.97 -24.21
C PHE A 117 -5.10 4.16 -23.26
N ASP A 118 -6.20 4.88 -23.01
CA ASP A 118 -6.23 5.93 -22.00
C ASP A 118 -6.04 5.34 -20.60
N SER A 119 -4.85 5.57 -20.04
CA SER A 119 -4.40 5.03 -18.76
C SER A 119 -3.90 6.13 -17.82
N PRO A 120 -3.92 5.85 -16.50
CA PRO A 120 -3.37 6.78 -15.52
C PRO A 120 -1.87 7.05 -15.75
N VAL A 121 -1.39 8.23 -15.35
CA VAL A 121 0.05 8.61 -15.39
C VAL A 121 0.94 7.61 -14.68
N ARG A 122 0.42 6.96 -13.62
CA ARG A 122 1.13 5.94 -12.84
C ARG A 122 0.41 4.61 -13.00
N ASN A 123 0.56 4.02 -14.18
CA ASN A 123 -0.12 2.78 -14.52
C ASN A 123 0.68 1.51 -14.20
N PHE A 124 1.97 1.60 -13.87
CA PHE A 124 2.76 0.42 -13.49
C PHE A 124 3.37 0.57 -12.10
N ASN A 125 3.24 -0.47 -11.28
CA ASN A 125 3.84 -0.54 -9.96
C ASN A 125 4.63 -1.84 -9.80
N ILE A 126 5.80 -1.76 -9.20
CA ILE A 126 6.60 -2.91 -8.78
C ILE A 126 6.96 -2.76 -7.30
N GLY A 127 6.74 -3.81 -6.52
CA GLY A 127 6.97 -3.84 -5.09
C GLY A 127 7.84 -5.03 -4.68
N LEU A 128 8.62 -4.81 -3.64
CA LEU A 128 9.42 -5.83 -2.96
C LEU A 128 9.19 -5.67 -1.45
N SER A 129 8.98 -6.77 -0.74
CA SER A 129 8.94 -6.75 0.72
C SER A 129 9.58 -7.99 1.32
N VAL A 130 10.23 -7.78 2.46
CA VAL A 130 10.73 -8.85 3.33
C VAL A 130 9.97 -8.76 4.64
N LEU A 131 9.35 -9.86 5.03
CA LEU A 131 8.39 -9.93 6.13
C LEU A 131 8.91 -10.83 7.26
N ASN A 132 8.47 -10.53 8.47
CA ASN A 132 8.66 -11.35 9.68
C ASN A 132 10.13 -11.58 10.07
N LEU A 133 10.99 -10.57 9.91
CA LEU A 133 12.37 -10.61 10.42
C LEU A 133 12.34 -10.40 11.94
N GLY A 134 12.42 -11.48 12.71
CA GLY A 134 12.15 -11.39 14.14
C GLY A 134 12.68 -12.54 14.98
N THR A 135 12.38 -12.47 16.26
CA THR A 135 12.71 -13.51 17.24
C THR A 135 11.79 -14.70 17.06
N GLY A 136 12.32 -15.91 17.21
CA GLY A 136 11.49 -17.11 17.27
C GLY A 136 10.53 -17.11 18.47
N VAL A 137 9.56 -18.02 18.45
CA VAL A 137 8.70 -18.34 19.59
C VAL A 137 9.08 -19.73 20.05
N ASP A 138 9.45 -19.88 21.33
CA ASP A 138 9.74 -21.18 21.94
C ASP A 138 10.76 -22.07 21.17
N GLY A 139 11.77 -21.45 20.57
CA GLY A 139 12.81 -22.14 19.79
C GLY A 139 12.51 -22.25 18.29
N ASP A 140 11.27 -22.02 17.86
CA ASP A 140 10.89 -22.03 16.44
C ASP A 140 11.01 -20.63 15.82
N SER A 141 11.67 -20.56 14.66
CA SER A 141 11.82 -19.30 13.93
C SER A 141 10.50 -18.87 13.29
N LEU A 142 10.24 -17.56 13.27
CA LEU A 142 9.10 -17.02 12.52
C LEU A 142 9.23 -17.30 11.02
N PRO A 143 8.11 -17.49 10.30
CA PRO A 143 8.13 -17.70 8.85
C PRO A 143 8.53 -16.38 8.16
N ARG A 144 9.83 -16.24 7.89
CA ARG A 144 10.39 -15.15 7.09
C ARG A 144 9.92 -15.30 5.65
N MET A 145 9.46 -14.22 5.04
CA MET A 145 8.95 -14.26 3.67
C MET A 145 9.53 -13.15 2.81
N MET A 146 9.77 -13.44 1.54
CA MET A 146 10.00 -12.45 0.50
C MET A 146 8.78 -12.39 -0.41
N ARG A 147 8.41 -11.18 -0.83
CA ARG A 147 7.33 -10.97 -1.79
C ARG A 147 7.76 -9.97 -2.85
N ILE A 148 7.48 -10.30 -4.10
CA ILE A 148 7.68 -9.45 -5.26
C ILE A 148 6.35 -9.33 -5.98
N GLY A 149 5.84 -8.10 -6.10
CA GLY A 149 4.54 -7.84 -6.70
C GLY A 149 4.64 -6.85 -7.85
N THR A 150 3.81 -7.03 -8.86
CA THR A 150 3.62 -6.07 -9.95
C THR A 150 2.13 -5.80 -10.17
N SER A 151 1.82 -4.57 -10.56
CA SER A 151 0.46 -4.12 -10.86
C SER A 151 0.49 -3.23 -12.08
N TYR A 152 -0.30 -3.57 -13.10
CA TYR A 152 -0.38 -2.84 -14.36
C TYR A 152 -1.83 -2.47 -14.69
N LYS A 153 -2.09 -1.16 -14.80
CA LYS A 153 -3.38 -0.58 -15.17
C LYS A 153 -3.41 -0.22 -16.64
N LEU A 154 -3.90 -1.13 -17.46
CA LEU A 154 -3.95 -0.92 -18.91
C LEU A 154 -4.89 0.24 -19.27
N THR A 155 -5.98 0.42 -18.53
CA THR A 155 -6.93 1.54 -18.68
C THR A 155 -7.34 2.08 -17.30
N HIS A 156 -8.15 3.14 -17.26
CA HIS A 156 -8.76 3.61 -16.01
C HIS A 156 -9.73 2.57 -15.37
N PHE A 157 -10.26 1.63 -16.16
CA PHE A 157 -11.25 0.64 -15.70
C PHE A 157 -10.68 -0.79 -15.59
N PHE A 158 -9.49 -1.07 -16.12
CA PHE A 158 -8.90 -2.41 -16.17
C PHE A 158 -7.50 -2.42 -15.58
N GLY A 159 -7.27 -3.30 -14.60
CA GLY A 159 -5.98 -3.58 -13.99
C GLY A 159 -5.67 -5.06 -13.93
N PHE A 160 -4.38 -5.38 -13.99
CA PHE A 160 -3.84 -6.72 -13.87
C PHE A 160 -2.72 -6.72 -12.82
N ASN A 161 -2.65 -7.77 -11.99
CA ASN A 161 -1.73 -7.87 -10.87
C ASN A 161 -1.11 -9.25 -10.83
N ILE A 162 0.17 -9.32 -10.50
CA ILE A 162 0.91 -10.56 -10.21
C ILE A 162 1.67 -10.37 -8.91
N ASP A 163 1.60 -11.33 -8.01
CA ASP A 163 2.35 -11.37 -6.77
C ASP A 163 3.04 -12.73 -6.64
N LEU A 164 4.34 -12.70 -6.36
CA LEU A 164 5.18 -13.87 -6.12
C LEU A 164 5.59 -13.82 -4.65
N THR A 165 5.34 -14.90 -3.91
CA THR A 165 5.72 -14.99 -2.49
C THR A 165 6.54 -16.26 -2.27
N GLU A 166 7.66 -16.12 -1.57
CA GLU A 166 8.58 -17.20 -1.21
C GLU A 166 8.88 -17.16 0.29
N ASN A 167 8.91 -18.30 0.96
CA ASN A 167 9.34 -18.38 2.35
C ASN A 167 10.86 -18.58 2.41
N PHE A 168 11.56 -17.86 3.29
CA PHE A 168 12.98 -18.12 3.53
C PHE A 168 13.14 -19.32 4.46
N ILE A 169 13.79 -20.36 3.95
CA ILE A 169 14.38 -21.40 4.77
C ILE A 169 15.70 -20.86 5.38
N ASN A 170 16.19 -21.43 6.49
CA ASN A 170 17.36 -20.95 7.23
C ASN A 170 18.60 -20.71 6.35
N ILE A 171 19.50 -19.82 6.80
CA ILE A 171 20.78 -19.51 6.11
C ILE A 171 21.63 -20.77 5.85
N SER A 172 21.45 -21.84 6.64
CA SER A 172 22.08 -23.14 6.42
C SER A 172 21.62 -23.84 5.14
N ASP A 173 20.43 -23.52 4.64
CA ASP A 173 19.83 -24.12 3.44
C ASP A 173 20.02 -23.25 2.19
N LEU A 174 20.80 -22.15 2.29
CA LEU A 174 21.20 -21.33 1.14
C LEU A 174 22.03 -22.13 0.11
N TYR A 175 22.61 -23.26 0.51
CA TYR A 175 23.32 -24.18 -0.38
C TYR A 175 22.38 -25.12 -1.14
N ASP A 176 21.12 -25.20 -0.75
CA ASP A 176 20.09 -26.03 -1.38
C ASP A 176 19.00 -25.18 -2.03
N PHE A 177 19.47 -24.23 -2.86
CA PHE A 177 18.66 -23.30 -3.66
C PHE A 177 17.74 -23.99 -4.68
N THR A 178 17.71 -25.33 -4.72
CA THR A 178 17.00 -26.14 -5.71
C THR A 178 15.91 -27.05 -5.14
N TYR A 179 16.01 -27.50 -3.88
CA TYR A 179 14.97 -28.39 -3.30
C TYR A 179 13.88 -27.65 -2.51
N GLY A 180 14.17 -26.45 -1.98
CA GLY A 180 13.21 -25.67 -1.18
C GLY A 180 12.13 -24.90 -1.96
N PHE A 181 12.24 -24.84 -3.30
CA PHE A 181 11.35 -24.04 -4.16
C PHE A 181 9.94 -24.65 -4.31
N ASP A 182 9.80 -25.98 -4.24
CA ASP A 182 8.60 -26.65 -4.78
C ASP A 182 7.35 -26.47 -3.90
N GLU A 183 7.46 -26.36 -2.57
CA GLU A 183 6.29 -26.26 -1.67
C GLU A 183 6.00 -24.85 -1.14
N SER A 184 6.95 -23.93 -1.29
CA SER A 184 6.94 -22.61 -0.63
C SER A 184 6.60 -21.45 -1.59
N PHE A 185 6.89 -21.66 -2.88
CA PHE A 185 6.71 -20.63 -3.90
C PHE A 185 5.25 -20.49 -4.33
N ARG A 186 4.66 -19.34 -4.06
CA ARG A 186 3.26 -19.02 -4.42
C ARG A 186 3.20 -17.95 -5.50
N ILE A 187 2.32 -18.16 -6.48
CA ILE A 187 2.01 -17.18 -7.51
C ILE A 187 0.53 -16.81 -7.39
N ASN A 188 0.27 -15.53 -7.20
CA ASN A 188 -1.09 -14.99 -7.21
C ASN A 188 -1.22 -14.04 -8.40
N THR A 189 -2.24 -14.25 -9.21
CA THR A 189 -2.57 -13.36 -10.33
C THR A 189 -3.99 -12.84 -10.15
N GLY A 190 -4.27 -11.62 -10.60
CA GLY A 190 -5.58 -11.04 -10.42
C GLY A 190 -5.92 -9.94 -11.41
N ILE A 191 -7.20 -9.87 -11.76
CA ILE A 191 -7.80 -8.83 -12.59
C ILE A 191 -8.68 -7.93 -11.73
N GLU A 192 -8.63 -6.63 -12.00
CA GLU A 192 -9.52 -5.63 -11.41
C GLU A 192 -10.27 -4.91 -12.52
N LEU A 193 -11.59 -4.95 -12.44
CA LEU A 193 -12.51 -4.13 -13.23
C LEU A 193 -13.10 -3.05 -12.33
N ASN A 194 -12.92 -1.81 -12.72
CA ASN A 194 -13.40 -0.65 -12.00
C ASN A 194 -14.40 0.10 -12.86
N TYR A 195 -15.58 0.39 -12.31
CA TYR A 195 -16.54 1.28 -12.93
C TYR A 195 -16.61 2.61 -12.16
N LEU A 196 -16.05 3.66 -12.76
CA LEU A 196 -16.07 5.05 -12.29
C LEU A 196 -15.55 5.24 -10.85
N GLU A 197 -14.67 4.37 -10.38
CA GLU A 197 -14.20 4.34 -8.98
C GLU A 197 -15.31 4.19 -7.93
N ILE A 198 -16.50 3.73 -8.33
CA ILE A 198 -17.65 3.48 -7.47
C ILE A 198 -17.79 1.98 -7.24
N MET A 199 -17.72 1.18 -8.31
CA MET A 199 -17.84 -0.28 -8.22
C MET A 199 -16.55 -0.95 -8.69
N TYR A 200 -16.19 -2.01 -7.99
CA TYR A 200 -14.99 -2.78 -8.26
C TYR A 200 -15.38 -4.26 -8.31
N LEU A 201 -15.01 -4.92 -9.39
CA LEU A 201 -15.09 -6.37 -9.52
C LEU A 201 -13.67 -6.92 -9.63
N ARG A 202 -13.36 -7.92 -8.81
CA ARG A 202 -12.02 -8.51 -8.73
C ARG A 202 -12.13 -10.01 -8.90
N GLY A 203 -11.24 -10.56 -9.70
CA GLY A 203 -11.05 -12.00 -9.85
C GLY A 203 -9.59 -12.34 -9.66
N GLY A 204 -9.30 -13.42 -8.95
CA GLY A 204 -7.94 -13.85 -8.66
C GLY A 204 -7.76 -15.35 -8.80
N TRP A 205 -6.57 -15.73 -9.27
CA TRP A 205 -6.08 -17.10 -9.35
C TRP A 205 -4.83 -17.24 -8.50
N ARG A 206 -4.81 -18.27 -7.66
CA ARG A 206 -3.67 -18.62 -6.80
C ARG A 206 -3.12 -19.96 -7.25
N PHE A 207 -1.81 -20.02 -7.45
CA PHE A 207 -1.08 -21.22 -7.83
C PHE A 207 -0.14 -21.62 -6.70
N ASN A 208 -0.06 -22.93 -6.45
CA ASN A 208 0.72 -23.53 -5.37
C ASN A 208 0.31 -23.02 -3.97
N ASP A 209 -0.98 -22.77 -3.79
CA ASP A 209 -1.60 -22.37 -2.51
C ASP A 209 -2.75 -23.33 -2.18
N ALA A 210 -3.23 -23.32 -0.94
CA ALA A 210 -4.26 -24.26 -0.48
C ALA A 210 -5.60 -24.15 -1.24
N GLY A 211 -5.86 -23.04 -1.93
CA GLY A 211 -7.06 -22.91 -2.74
C GLY A 211 -6.86 -22.06 -3.98
N THR A 212 -7.78 -22.17 -4.95
CA THR A 212 -7.45 -21.89 -6.35
C THR A 212 -7.97 -20.54 -6.83
N TYR A 213 -9.19 -20.18 -6.45
CA TYR A 213 -9.90 -19.04 -7.02
C TYR A 213 -10.38 -18.07 -5.94
N SER A 214 -10.40 -16.78 -6.28
CA SER A 214 -11.01 -15.74 -5.45
C SER A 214 -11.82 -14.79 -6.31
N ALA A 215 -12.89 -14.27 -5.71
CA ALA A 215 -13.75 -13.25 -6.31
C ALA A 215 -14.02 -12.17 -5.27
N GLY A 216 -14.08 -10.91 -5.70
CA GLY A 216 -14.34 -9.80 -4.79
C GLY A 216 -15.20 -8.73 -5.44
N PHE A 217 -16.04 -8.10 -4.63
CA PHE A 217 -16.82 -6.95 -5.00
C PHE A 217 -16.55 -5.80 -4.03
N GLY A 218 -16.26 -4.62 -4.57
CA GLY A 218 -16.01 -3.41 -3.81
C GLY A 218 -16.97 -2.30 -4.20
N PHE A 219 -17.46 -1.55 -3.22
CA PHE A 219 -18.32 -0.41 -3.41
C PHE A 219 -17.77 0.81 -2.67
N ASN A 220 -17.63 1.92 -3.38
CA ASN A 220 -17.09 3.18 -2.88
C ASN A 220 -18.16 4.27 -2.94
N TYR A 221 -18.42 4.91 -1.81
CA TYR A 221 -19.39 5.99 -1.71
C TYR A 221 -18.88 7.09 -0.78
N SER A 222 -19.18 8.35 -1.08
CA SER A 222 -18.70 9.49 -0.30
C SER A 222 -19.87 10.36 0.15
N ILE A 223 -19.94 10.66 1.45
CA ILE A 223 -20.96 11.50 2.08
C ILE A 223 -20.24 12.56 2.91
N GLY A 224 -20.38 13.84 2.52
CA GLY A 224 -19.66 14.93 3.18
C GLY A 224 -18.16 14.66 3.18
N ASP A 225 -17.52 14.81 4.34
CA ASP A 225 -16.07 14.68 4.49
C ASP A 225 -15.60 13.23 4.69
N VAL A 226 -16.47 12.23 4.52
CA VAL A 226 -16.16 10.82 4.75
C VAL A 226 -16.49 9.99 3.52
N ALA A 227 -15.50 9.22 3.05
CA ALA A 227 -15.69 8.19 2.05
C ALA A 227 -15.67 6.80 2.68
N PHE A 228 -16.69 6.01 2.33
CA PHE A 228 -16.88 4.62 2.75
C PHE A 228 -16.49 3.72 1.59
N PHE A 229 -15.70 2.70 1.89
CA PHE A 229 -15.36 1.66 0.95
C PHE A 229 -15.67 0.32 1.59
N ILE A 230 -16.62 -0.39 0.99
CA ILE A 230 -17.09 -1.69 1.45
C ILE A 230 -16.55 -2.72 0.47
N ASP A 231 -15.74 -3.66 0.93
CA ASP A 231 -15.31 -4.81 0.14
C ASP A 231 -15.89 -6.08 0.73
N THR A 232 -16.35 -6.97 -0.15
CA THR A 232 -16.61 -8.36 0.18
C THR A 232 -15.81 -9.25 -0.73
N SER A 233 -15.32 -10.37 -0.20
CA SER A 233 -14.63 -11.36 -1.00
C SER A 233 -15.05 -12.77 -0.66
N TYR A 234 -14.93 -13.62 -1.67
CA TYR A 234 -14.99 -15.06 -1.61
C TYR A 234 -13.63 -15.62 -2.00
N SER A 235 -13.15 -16.61 -1.27
CA SER A 235 -11.97 -17.37 -1.63
C SER A 235 -12.22 -18.84 -1.42
N ASP A 236 -11.93 -19.64 -2.44
CA ASP A 236 -11.82 -21.09 -2.29
C ASP A 236 -10.51 -21.40 -1.56
N ASN A 237 -10.57 -22.15 -0.45
CA ASN A 237 -9.41 -22.57 0.35
C ASN A 237 -9.20 -24.10 0.32
N GLY A 238 -9.67 -24.78 -0.73
CA GLY A 238 -9.44 -26.20 -0.96
C GLY A 238 -10.08 -27.07 0.11
N ASP A 239 -9.27 -27.85 0.82
CA ASP A 239 -9.72 -28.80 1.85
C ASP A 239 -10.43 -28.13 3.04
N PHE A 240 -10.19 -26.83 3.24
CA PHE A 240 -10.84 -26.03 4.28
C PHE A 240 -12.16 -25.39 3.82
N GLY A 241 -12.59 -25.65 2.58
CA GLY A 241 -13.83 -25.09 2.05
C GLY A 241 -13.76 -23.57 1.80
N PRO A 242 -14.90 -22.95 1.45
CA PRO A 242 -14.95 -21.55 1.07
C PRO A 242 -14.85 -20.61 2.27
N VAL A 243 -14.19 -19.48 2.04
CA VAL A 243 -13.98 -18.42 3.02
C VAL A 243 -14.59 -17.13 2.52
N TYR A 244 -15.32 -16.44 3.41
CA TYR A 244 -15.98 -15.18 3.12
C TYR A 244 -15.37 -14.09 3.98
N SER A 245 -15.05 -12.95 3.36
CA SER A 245 -14.57 -11.78 4.07
C SER A 245 -15.40 -10.54 3.77
N PHE A 246 -15.41 -9.64 4.73
CA PHE A 246 -16.09 -8.36 4.70
C PHE A 246 -15.19 -7.29 5.32
N ASN A 247 -15.02 -6.18 4.61
CA ASN A 247 -14.19 -5.06 5.02
C ASN A 247 -14.95 -3.76 4.87
N VAL A 248 -14.86 -2.88 5.87
CA VAL A 248 -15.34 -1.51 5.80
C VAL A 248 -14.19 -0.58 6.08
N THR A 249 -13.91 0.29 5.12
CA THR A 249 -12.87 1.31 5.20
C THR A 249 -13.50 2.69 5.17
N PHE A 250 -13.14 3.51 6.15
CA PHE A 250 -13.50 4.92 6.27
C PHE A 250 -12.29 5.76 5.90
N LYS A 251 -12.44 6.69 4.95
CA LYS A 251 -11.41 7.64 4.54
C LYS A 251 -11.89 9.04 4.85
N LEU A 252 -11.09 9.80 5.58
CA LEU A 252 -11.41 11.20 5.87
C LEU A 252 -10.94 12.07 4.70
N ILE A 253 -11.90 12.66 3.97
CA ILE A 253 -11.67 13.48 2.77
C ILE A 253 -12.33 14.86 2.99
N PRO A 254 -11.60 15.86 3.52
CA PRO A 254 -12.17 17.19 3.84
C PRO A 254 -12.72 18.00 2.65
N LYS A 255 -12.51 17.54 1.42
CA LYS A 255 -13.07 18.16 0.19
C LYS A 255 -13.47 17.04 -0.75
N ILE A 256 -14.76 16.89 -1.02
CA ILE A 256 -15.25 15.90 -1.97
C ILE A 256 -14.70 16.23 -3.36
N ILE A 257 -14.10 15.22 -4.01
CA ILE A 257 -13.55 15.32 -5.36
C ILE A 257 -14.30 14.33 -6.23
N THR A 258 -14.92 14.83 -7.30
CA THR A 258 -15.63 13.97 -8.24
C THR A 258 -14.65 13.23 -9.16
N VAL A 259 -15.11 12.17 -9.82
CA VAL A 259 -14.33 11.46 -10.84
C VAL A 259 -13.87 12.42 -11.95
N ARG A 260 -14.72 13.39 -12.32
CA ARG A 260 -14.38 14.41 -13.33
C ARG A 260 -13.25 15.32 -12.85
N ASP A 261 -13.28 15.74 -11.59
CA ASP A 261 -12.21 16.56 -11.01
C ASP A 261 -10.87 15.81 -10.98
N LYS A 262 -10.88 14.49 -10.69
CA LYS A 262 -9.66 13.66 -10.77
C LYS A 262 -9.11 13.61 -12.19
N ILE A 263 -9.95 13.37 -13.20
CA ILE A 263 -9.55 13.33 -14.60
C ILE A 263 -8.99 14.68 -15.05
N ASN A 264 -9.65 15.79 -14.68
CA ASN A 264 -9.20 17.14 -15.00
C ASN A 264 -7.87 17.47 -14.31
N ALA A 265 -7.73 17.13 -13.03
CA ALA A 265 -6.48 17.31 -12.30
C ALA A 265 -5.33 16.54 -12.96
N GLU A 266 -5.58 15.29 -13.38
CA GLU A 266 -4.57 14.46 -14.03
C GLU A 266 -4.18 15.00 -15.41
N LYS A 267 -5.14 15.54 -16.17
CA LYS A 267 -4.89 16.22 -17.43
C LYS A 267 -4.02 17.47 -17.24
N GLU A 268 -4.36 18.36 -16.32
CA GLU A 268 -3.57 19.56 -16.04
C GLU A 268 -2.18 19.20 -15.49
N TYR A 269 -2.08 18.13 -14.70
CA TYR A 269 -0.79 17.61 -14.21
C TYR A 269 0.10 17.09 -15.35
N LYS A 270 -0.46 16.35 -16.32
CA LYS A 270 0.24 15.89 -17.53
C LYS A 270 0.77 17.08 -18.35
N GLU A 271 -0.06 18.10 -18.57
CA GLU A 271 0.36 19.32 -19.27
C GLU A 271 1.43 20.08 -18.48
N GLY A 272 1.32 20.18 -17.15
CA GLY A 272 2.33 20.81 -16.31
C GLY A 272 3.71 20.14 -16.41
N ILE A 273 3.76 18.81 -16.50
CA ILE A 273 5.01 18.08 -16.77
C ILE A 273 5.58 18.44 -18.14
N LYS A 274 4.73 18.56 -19.17
CA LYS A 274 5.17 18.91 -20.52
C LYS A 274 5.82 20.29 -20.58
N TYR A 275 5.21 21.30 -19.94
CA TYR A 275 5.79 22.64 -19.85
C TYR A 275 7.07 22.68 -18.99
N PHE A 276 7.11 21.91 -17.90
CA PHE A 276 8.32 21.78 -17.09
C PHE A 276 9.50 21.20 -17.89
N VAL A 277 9.26 20.17 -18.71
CA VAL A 277 10.29 19.59 -19.59
C VAL A 277 10.71 20.58 -20.70
N ALA A 278 9.81 21.45 -21.14
CA ALA A 278 10.09 22.53 -22.08
C ALA A 278 10.79 23.76 -21.44
N ASP A 279 11.17 23.68 -20.16
CA ASP A 279 11.78 24.75 -19.35
C ASP A 279 10.89 26.01 -19.15
N ASP A 280 9.59 25.91 -19.46
CA ASP A 280 8.60 26.95 -19.21
C ASP A 280 8.00 26.79 -17.79
N ILE A 281 8.76 27.30 -16.82
CA ILE A 281 8.45 27.16 -15.38
C ILE A 281 7.17 27.90 -14.99
N ASP A 282 6.88 29.04 -15.60
CA ASP A 282 5.71 29.86 -15.27
C ASP A 282 4.42 29.15 -15.69
N THR A 283 4.35 28.68 -16.93
CA THR A 283 3.20 27.91 -17.41
C THR A 283 3.08 26.57 -16.68
N ALA A 284 4.20 25.92 -16.35
CA ALA A 284 4.19 24.70 -15.55
C ALA A 284 3.57 24.93 -14.16
N LEU A 285 3.96 26.01 -13.47
CA LEU A 285 3.39 26.39 -12.17
C LEU A 285 1.89 26.67 -12.27
N GLU A 286 1.43 27.38 -13.30
CA GLU A 286 0.01 27.63 -13.52
C GLU A 286 -0.77 26.32 -13.65
N LYS A 287 -0.22 25.37 -14.42
CA LYS A 287 -0.83 24.05 -14.65
C LYS A 287 -0.87 23.18 -13.40
N PHE A 288 0.20 23.16 -12.60
CA PHE A 288 0.20 22.42 -11.33
C PHE A 288 -0.75 23.05 -10.30
N ASN A 289 -0.85 24.38 -10.24
CA ASN A 289 -1.84 25.04 -9.39
C ASN A 289 -3.28 24.70 -9.82
N LYS A 290 -3.59 24.72 -11.11
CA LYS A 290 -4.91 24.26 -11.61
C LYS A 290 -5.18 22.80 -11.26
N ALA A 291 -4.19 21.93 -11.36
CA ALA A 291 -4.33 20.53 -10.94
C ALA A 291 -4.64 20.41 -9.44
N LYS A 292 -4.00 21.23 -8.59
CA LYS A 292 -4.28 21.34 -7.15
C LYS A 292 -5.68 21.87 -6.85
N ASP A 293 -6.18 22.83 -7.63
CA ASP A 293 -7.54 23.37 -7.44
C ASP A 293 -8.61 22.29 -7.67
N TYR A 294 -8.46 21.51 -8.75
CA TYR A 294 -9.32 20.37 -9.04
C TYR A 294 -9.18 19.25 -8.01
N ASN A 295 -7.95 18.92 -7.61
CA ASN A 295 -7.69 17.86 -6.64
C ASN A 295 -6.56 18.28 -5.68
N PRO A 296 -6.91 18.87 -4.52
CA PRO A 296 -5.92 19.26 -3.52
C PRO A 296 -5.12 18.09 -2.95
N TYR A 297 -5.66 16.88 -3.05
CA TYR A 297 -5.02 15.65 -2.58
C TYR A 297 -4.32 14.90 -3.72
N HIS A 298 -4.05 15.58 -4.84
CA HIS A 298 -3.27 14.99 -5.92
C HIS A 298 -1.85 14.73 -5.40
N LYS A 299 -1.35 13.53 -5.68
CA LYS A 299 -0.11 13.07 -5.07
C LYS A 299 1.08 13.92 -5.51
N ASN A 300 1.87 14.37 -4.54
CA ASN A 300 3.09 15.18 -4.70
C ASN A 300 2.87 16.56 -5.33
N ILE A 301 1.62 17.05 -5.38
CA ILE A 301 1.32 18.32 -6.02
C ILE A 301 1.93 19.50 -5.25
N ASP A 302 1.79 19.51 -3.92
CA ASP A 302 2.33 20.57 -3.06
C ASP A 302 3.85 20.66 -3.19
N ARG A 303 4.55 19.54 -2.98
CA ARG A 303 6.00 19.47 -3.13
C ARG A 303 6.47 19.87 -4.52
N LYS A 304 5.73 19.49 -5.58
CA LYS A 304 6.09 19.85 -6.95
C LYS A 304 5.96 21.35 -7.19
N ILE A 305 4.95 21.99 -6.61
CA ILE A 305 4.76 23.44 -6.67
C ILE A 305 5.89 24.13 -5.89
N GLU A 306 6.19 23.68 -4.67
CA GLU A 306 7.30 24.19 -3.84
C GLU A 306 8.65 24.10 -4.58
N ASP A 307 8.98 22.92 -5.15
CA ASP A 307 10.20 22.70 -5.93
C ASP A 307 10.31 23.71 -7.11
N LEU A 308 9.20 23.96 -7.81
CA LEU A 308 9.16 24.86 -8.97
C LEU A 308 9.24 26.34 -8.57
N GLU A 309 8.62 26.72 -7.45
CA GLU A 309 8.75 28.06 -6.88
C GLU A 309 10.20 28.35 -6.47
N GLU A 310 10.88 27.37 -5.87
CA GLU A 310 12.30 27.48 -5.54
C GLU A 310 13.17 27.60 -6.80
N ILE A 311 12.94 26.75 -7.82
CA ILE A 311 13.65 26.84 -9.10
C ILE A 311 13.45 28.21 -9.75
N LYS A 312 12.21 28.74 -9.73
CA LYS A 312 11.89 30.06 -10.27
C LYS A 312 12.65 31.17 -9.52
N ARG A 313 12.71 31.08 -8.18
CA ARG A 313 13.49 32.01 -7.35
C ARG A 313 14.97 31.97 -7.72
N LEU A 314 15.58 30.78 -7.77
CA LEU A 314 16.99 30.59 -8.11
C LEU A 314 17.32 31.11 -9.52
N LYS A 315 16.45 30.87 -10.51
CA LYS A 315 16.62 31.42 -11.87
C LYS A 315 16.58 32.95 -11.88
N LYS A 316 15.74 33.56 -11.06
CA LYS A 316 15.67 35.03 -10.94
C LYS A 316 16.95 35.58 -10.29
N GLU A 317 17.39 34.98 -9.18
CA GLU A 317 18.63 35.36 -8.50
C GLU A 317 19.86 35.24 -9.43
N ASN A 318 19.97 34.16 -10.20
CA ASN A 318 21.05 34.01 -11.18
C ASN A 318 21.02 35.10 -12.26
N ARG A 319 19.84 35.44 -12.79
CA ARG A 319 19.70 36.53 -13.77
C ARG A 319 20.09 37.89 -13.19
N ASP A 320 19.72 38.15 -11.94
CA ASP A 320 20.06 39.40 -11.26
C ASP A 320 21.57 39.50 -11.04
N LEU A 321 22.22 38.40 -10.61
CA LEU A 321 23.68 38.29 -10.50
C LEU A 321 24.41 38.46 -11.84
N GLU A 322 23.93 37.84 -12.91
CA GLU A 322 24.49 38.02 -14.27
C GLU A 322 24.39 39.48 -14.73
N ASN A 323 23.28 40.15 -14.43
CA ASN A 323 23.09 41.56 -14.74
C ASN A 323 24.03 42.47 -13.93
N GLU A 324 24.31 42.13 -12.67
CA GLU A 324 25.29 42.85 -11.83
C GLU A 324 26.72 42.65 -12.35
N LEU A 325 27.12 41.40 -12.63
CA LEU A 325 28.43 41.08 -13.19
C LEU A 325 28.69 41.79 -14.52
N ASN A 326 27.70 41.81 -15.41
CA ASN A 326 27.80 42.52 -16.68
C ASN A 326 27.98 44.03 -16.47
N LYS A 327 27.23 44.65 -15.54
CA LYS A 327 27.38 46.08 -15.23
C LYS A 327 28.76 46.42 -14.67
N ASP A 328 29.36 45.53 -13.89
CA ASP A 328 30.70 45.73 -13.33
C ASP A 328 31.80 45.51 -14.37
N GLN A 329 31.63 44.58 -15.33
CA GLN A 329 32.51 44.46 -16.50
C GLN A 329 32.50 45.72 -17.37
N TYR A 330 31.32 46.29 -17.65
CA TYR A 330 31.23 47.54 -18.40
C TYR A 330 31.89 48.72 -17.68
N LYS A 331 31.86 48.78 -16.33
CA LYS A 331 32.61 49.80 -15.58
C LYS A 331 34.13 49.63 -15.67
N GLY A 332 34.62 48.40 -15.81
CA GLY A 332 36.05 48.11 -15.99
C GLY A 332 36.61 48.51 -17.36
N GLU A 333 35.81 48.44 -18.42
CA GLU A 333 36.22 48.83 -19.78
C GLU A 333 36.26 50.35 -20.01
N PHE A 334 35.52 51.15 -19.25
CA PHE A 334 35.59 52.62 -19.32
C PHE A 334 36.77 53.24 -18.54
N LEU A 335 37.59 52.43 -17.87
CA LEU A 335 38.74 52.86 -17.08
C LEU A 335 40.11 52.61 -17.77
N TYR A 336 40.12 52.33 -19.08
CA TYR A 336 41.34 52.23 -19.90
C TYR A 336 41.45 53.33 -20.95
#